data_AF-A0A2R6MME9-F1
#
_entry.id   AF-A0A2R6MME9-F1
#
_cell.length_a   1.000
_cell.length_b   1.000
_cell.length_c   1.000
_cell.angle_alpha   90.00
_cell.angle_beta   90.00
_cell.angle_gamma   90.00
#
_symmetry.space_group_name_H-M   'P 1'
#
loop_
_entity.id
_entity.type
_entity.pdbx_description
1 polymer ?
#
loop_
_entity_poly.entity_id
_entity_poly.type
_entity_poly.pdbx_seq_one_letter_code
_entity_poly.pdbx_strand_id
1 'polypeptide(L)'
;MKAVTLGPEGTYSHRAAGAIADEVEFRESVTGIVAAVADGTAPQGVLPVENSIEGSVTESLDALTEYEVAVVRELVTPIRHALLAQGSDFDTVASHSQALAQCRAFLDVEYPDVGLEAVASTARGVERAREDPNMAAIAHP
;
A
#
# COMPACT_ATOMS: atom_id res chain seq x y z
N MET A 1 -5.49 19.25 -8.29
CA MET A 1 -6.34 18.87 -7.15
C MET A 1 -5.50 18.12 -6.13
N LYS A 2 -5.81 18.24 -4.83
CA LYS A 2 -5.05 17.65 -3.73
C LYS A 2 -5.86 16.56 -3.03
N ALA A 3 -5.23 15.48 -2.60
CA ALA A 3 -5.87 14.44 -1.79
C ALA A 3 -4.95 13.96 -0.66
N VAL A 4 -5.54 13.43 0.40
CA VAL A 4 -4.83 12.70 1.47
C VAL A 4 -5.08 11.20 1.35
N THR A 5 -4.07 10.38 1.62
CA THR A 5 -4.17 8.91 1.59
C THR A 5 -3.25 8.25 2.61
N LEU A 6 -3.32 6.92 2.74
CA LEU A 6 -2.39 6.15 3.57
C LEU A 6 -1.00 6.15 2.95
N GLY A 7 0.01 6.48 3.75
CA GLY A 7 1.40 6.42 3.36
C GLY A 7 2.04 5.04 3.49
N PRO A 8 3.34 4.94 3.16
CA PRO A 8 4.17 5.99 2.56
C PRO A 8 4.00 6.08 1.03
N GLU A 9 4.81 6.94 0.42
CA GLU A 9 4.92 7.05 -1.04
C GLU A 9 5.25 5.69 -1.68
N GLY A 10 4.62 5.40 -2.82
CA GLY A 10 4.84 4.18 -3.58
C GLY A 10 3.93 3.00 -3.21
N THR A 11 3.05 3.16 -2.21
CA THR A 11 2.00 2.18 -1.90
C THR A 11 0.90 2.14 -2.98
N TYR A 12 0.06 1.11 -2.93
CA TYR A 12 -1.15 1.06 -3.76
C TYR A 12 -2.13 2.21 -3.44
N SER A 13 -2.22 2.62 -2.18
CA SER A 13 -3.03 3.79 -1.75
C SER A 13 -2.50 5.09 -2.35
N HIS A 14 -1.18 5.28 -2.41
CA HIS A 14 -0.56 6.39 -3.12
C HIS A 14 -0.94 6.38 -4.61
N ARG A 15 -0.88 5.22 -5.27
CA ARG A 15 -1.24 5.10 -6.69
C ARG A 15 -2.72 5.36 -6.96
N ALA A 16 -3.61 4.87 -6.09
CA ALA A 16 -5.04 5.14 -6.19
C ALA A 16 -5.33 6.65 -6.04
N ALA A 17 -4.66 7.32 -5.10
CA ALA A 17 -4.79 8.77 -4.92
C ALA A 17 -4.25 9.56 -6.13
N GLY A 18 -3.09 9.17 -6.66
CA GLY A 18 -2.49 9.79 -7.85
C GLY A 18 -3.31 9.63 -9.14
N ALA A 19 -4.25 8.69 -9.19
CA ALA A 19 -5.18 8.56 -10.31
C ALA A 19 -6.26 9.66 -10.35
N ILE A 20 -6.45 10.40 -9.25
CA ILE A 20 -7.50 11.43 -9.13
C ILE A 20 -7.01 12.79 -8.64
N ALA A 21 -5.79 12.87 -8.13
CA ALA A 21 -5.18 14.08 -7.59
C ALA A 21 -3.77 14.30 -8.14
N ASP A 22 -3.39 15.56 -8.32
CA ASP A 22 -2.06 15.97 -8.79
C ASP A 22 -1.05 16.05 -7.62
N GLU A 23 -1.55 16.30 -6.41
CA GLU A 23 -0.77 16.38 -5.18
C GLU A 23 -1.36 15.42 -4.15
N VAL A 24 -0.51 14.54 -3.59
CA VAL A 24 -0.90 13.55 -2.60
C VAL A 24 -0.15 13.79 -1.30
N GLU A 25 -0.88 13.93 -0.21
CA GLU A 25 -0.35 13.93 1.14
C GLU A 25 -0.63 12.60 1.84
N PHE A 26 0.21 12.27 2.81
CA PHE A 26 0.09 11.02 3.55
C PHE A 26 -0.44 11.24 4.97
N ARG A 27 -1.16 10.23 5.46
CA ARG A 27 -1.54 10.03 6.86
C ARG A 27 -1.12 8.63 7.29
N GLU A 28 -1.01 8.45 8.61
CA GLU A 28 -0.57 7.19 9.21
C GLU A 28 -1.73 6.23 9.51
N SER A 29 -2.98 6.69 9.42
CA SER A 29 -4.18 5.87 9.68
C SER A 29 -5.35 6.28 8.79
N VAL A 30 -6.31 5.36 8.63
CA VAL A 30 -7.52 5.63 7.85
C VAL A 30 -8.38 6.68 8.55
N THR A 31 -8.53 6.58 9.86
CA THR A 31 -9.22 7.59 10.68
C THR A 31 -8.61 8.98 10.46
N GLY A 32 -7.28 9.10 10.37
CA GLY A 32 -6.61 10.38 10.11
C GLY A 32 -6.92 10.98 8.74
N ILE A 33 -7.21 10.15 7.73
CA ILE A 33 -7.65 10.57 6.40
C ILE A 33 -9.08 11.13 6.49
N VAL A 34 -9.99 10.36 7.09
CA VAL A 34 -11.41 10.73 7.18
C VAL A 34 -11.59 11.97 8.04
N ALA A 35 -10.90 12.05 9.18
CA ALA A 35 -10.91 13.22 10.05
C ALA A 35 -10.43 14.49 9.33
N ALA A 36 -9.37 14.40 8.52
CA ALA A 36 -8.85 15.53 7.76
C ALA A 36 -9.82 16.03 6.67
N VAL A 37 -10.69 15.17 6.15
CA VAL A 37 -11.76 15.60 5.24
C VAL A 37 -12.91 16.22 6.02
N ALA A 38 -13.30 15.61 7.13
CA ALA A 38 -14.41 16.07 7.97
C ALA A 38 -14.13 17.46 8.60
N ASP A 39 -12.89 17.73 9.00
CA ASP A 39 -12.48 19.02 9.57
C ASP A 39 -12.15 20.10 8.52
N GLY A 40 -12.16 19.74 7.23
CA GLY A 40 -11.87 20.62 6.11
C GLY A 40 -10.38 20.93 5.90
N THR A 41 -9.46 20.25 6.60
CA THR A 41 -8.01 20.43 6.41
C THR A 41 -7.49 19.76 5.14
N ALA A 42 -8.25 18.82 4.58
CA ALA A 42 -8.04 18.23 3.27
C ALA A 42 -9.32 18.25 2.45
N PRO A 43 -9.26 18.59 1.15
CA PRO A 43 -10.46 18.66 0.32
C PRO A 43 -11.03 17.29 -0.05
N GLN A 44 -10.18 16.25 -0.09
CA GLN A 44 -10.55 14.88 -0.46
C GLN A 44 -9.62 13.87 0.22
N GLY A 45 -10.17 12.70 0.55
CA GLY A 45 -9.44 11.56 1.08
C GLY A 45 -9.63 10.33 0.19
N VAL A 46 -8.57 9.53 0.05
CA VAL A 46 -8.59 8.24 -0.66
C VAL A 46 -8.20 7.15 0.33
N LEU A 47 -9.05 6.16 0.49
CA LEU A 47 -8.88 5.06 1.44
C LEU A 47 -9.37 3.75 0.80
N PRO A 48 -8.73 2.60 1.11
CA PRO A 48 -9.19 1.31 0.63
C PRO A 48 -10.42 0.87 1.43
N VAL A 49 -11.51 0.47 0.76
CA VAL A 49 -12.72 -0.04 1.44
C VAL A 49 -12.89 -1.55 1.32
N GLU A 50 -12.29 -2.16 0.32
CA GLU A 50 -12.36 -3.61 0.06
C GLU A 50 -11.12 -4.10 -0.70
N ASN A 51 -10.72 -5.33 -0.43
CA ASN A 51 -9.75 -6.10 -1.19
C ASN A 51 -10.39 -7.41 -1.64
N SER A 52 -10.20 -7.82 -2.90
CA SER A 52 -10.84 -9.02 -3.45
C SER A 52 -10.37 -10.34 -2.81
N ILE A 53 -9.27 -10.34 -2.07
CA ILE A 53 -8.70 -11.50 -1.40
C ILE A 53 -9.06 -11.52 0.10
N GLU A 54 -8.99 -10.37 0.77
CA GLU A 54 -9.23 -10.27 2.23
C GLU A 54 -10.63 -9.75 2.60
N GLY A 55 -11.40 -9.28 1.64
CA GLY A 55 -12.72 -8.69 1.83
C GLY A 55 -12.65 -7.23 2.27
N SER A 56 -13.66 -6.79 3.01
CA SER A 56 -13.81 -5.40 3.44
C SER A 56 -12.69 -4.95 4.38
N VAL A 57 -12.27 -3.68 4.25
CA VAL A 57 -11.33 -3.03 5.16
C VAL A 57 -12.14 -2.40 6.29
N THR A 58 -12.31 -3.14 7.40
CA THR A 58 -13.19 -2.74 8.51
C THR A 58 -12.86 -1.36 9.07
N GLU A 59 -11.57 -1.03 9.26
CA GLU A 59 -11.15 0.29 9.77
C GLU A 59 -11.68 1.44 8.91
N SER A 60 -11.71 1.26 7.58
CA SER A 60 -12.27 2.25 6.67
C SER A 60 -13.77 2.39 6.78
N LEU A 61 -14.48 1.27 6.93
CA LEU A 61 -15.93 1.29 7.11
C LEU A 61 -16.31 1.94 8.43
N ASP A 62 -15.61 1.61 9.51
CA ASP A 62 -15.83 2.19 10.84
C ASP A 62 -15.60 3.72 10.78
N ALA A 63 -14.47 4.17 10.23
CA ALA A 63 -14.17 5.59 10.10
C ALA A 63 -15.23 6.36 9.26
N LEU A 64 -15.76 5.76 8.19
CA LEU A 64 -16.83 6.38 7.40
C LEU A 64 -18.15 6.51 8.15
N THR A 65 -18.39 5.70 9.19
CA THR A 65 -19.59 5.81 10.04
C THR A 65 -19.43 6.81 11.18
N GLU A 66 -18.20 7.10 11.61
CA GLU A 66 -17.91 7.99 12.73
C GLU A 66 -17.92 9.48 12.35
N TYR A 67 -17.64 9.81 11.10
CA TYR A 67 -17.48 11.19 10.63
C TYR A 67 -18.52 11.56 9.56
N GLU A 68 -18.95 12.83 9.56
CA GLU A 68 -19.84 13.36 8.53
C GLU A 68 -19.08 13.64 7.22
N VAL A 69 -18.90 12.61 6.41
CA VAL A 69 -18.28 12.70 5.08
C VAL A 69 -19.16 12.05 4.01
N ALA A 70 -18.93 12.37 2.74
CA ALA A 70 -19.63 11.77 1.62
C ALA A 70 -18.64 11.06 0.68
N VAL A 71 -18.99 9.83 0.28
CA VAL A 71 -18.29 9.11 -0.79
C VAL A 71 -18.72 9.69 -2.13
N VAL A 72 -17.76 10.27 -2.88
CA VAL A 72 -18.04 10.98 -4.14
C VAL A 72 -17.55 10.24 -5.39
N ARG A 73 -16.73 9.20 -5.21
CA ARG A 73 -16.12 8.42 -6.29
C ARG A 73 -15.63 7.07 -5.76
N GLU A 74 -15.67 6.05 -6.60
CA GLU A 74 -15.00 4.76 -6.38
C GLU A 74 -13.90 4.52 -7.42
N LEU A 75 -12.89 3.74 -7.05
CA LEU A 75 -11.79 3.33 -7.92
C LEU A 75 -11.50 1.86 -7.66
N VAL A 76 -11.31 1.09 -8.73
CA VAL A 76 -10.81 -0.28 -8.66
C VAL A 76 -9.35 -0.28 -9.10
N THR A 77 -8.43 -0.48 -8.17
CA THR A 77 -6.99 -0.54 -8.45
C THR A 77 -6.53 -1.99 -8.56
N PRO A 78 -6.11 -2.46 -9.75
CA PRO A 78 -5.56 -3.81 -9.90
C PRO A 78 -4.26 -3.95 -9.10
N ILE A 79 -4.23 -4.94 -8.20
CA ILE A 79 -3.01 -5.29 -7.45
C ILE A 79 -2.13 -6.17 -8.34
N ARG A 80 -0.93 -5.69 -8.65
CA ARG A 80 0.06 -6.38 -9.48
C ARG A 80 1.41 -6.26 -8.81
N HIS A 81 1.86 -7.35 -8.21
CA HIS A 81 3.14 -7.38 -7.53
C HIS A 81 4.29 -7.61 -8.53
N ALA A 82 5.41 -6.96 -8.27
CA ALA A 82 6.69 -7.17 -8.93
C ALA A 82 7.76 -7.47 -7.87
N LEU A 83 8.71 -8.33 -8.22
CA LEU A 83 9.93 -8.53 -7.46
C LEU A 83 10.97 -7.51 -7.93
N LEU A 84 11.41 -6.65 -7.03
CA LEU A 84 12.32 -5.54 -7.29
C LEU A 84 13.63 -5.79 -6.54
N ALA A 85 14.76 -5.80 -7.25
CA ALA A 85 16.08 -6.01 -6.67
C ALA A 85 17.12 -5.15 -7.40
N GLN A 86 18.24 -4.87 -6.75
CA GLN A 86 19.37 -4.16 -7.38
C GLN A 86 20.15 -5.04 -8.37
N GLY A 87 20.10 -6.36 -8.16
CA GLY A 87 20.75 -7.36 -8.99
C GLY A 87 20.03 -8.71 -8.88
N SER A 88 20.63 -9.75 -9.46
CA SER A 88 20.09 -11.11 -9.41
C SER A 88 20.40 -11.84 -8.11
N ASP A 89 21.37 -11.37 -7.34
CA ASP A 89 21.89 -12.05 -6.16
C ASP A 89 21.34 -11.36 -4.91
N PHE A 90 20.41 -12.03 -4.23
CA PHE A 90 19.82 -11.61 -2.96
C PHE A 90 19.44 -12.85 -2.15
N ASP A 91 19.43 -12.74 -0.83
CA ASP A 91 19.08 -13.83 0.08
C ASP A 91 17.80 -13.57 0.87
N THR A 92 17.25 -12.35 0.78
CA THR A 92 16.08 -11.92 1.55
C THR A 92 15.09 -11.16 0.66
N VAL A 93 13.80 -11.46 0.80
CA VAL A 93 12.70 -10.73 0.15
C VAL A 93 11.85 -10.04 1.21
N ALA A 94 11.80 -8.71 1.16
CA ALA A 94 11.03 -7.89 2.11
C ALA A 94 9.74 -7.34 1.49
N SER A 95 8.62 -7.45 2.20
CA SER A 95 7.37 -6.78 1.82
C SER A 95 6.36 -6.76 2.97
N HIS A 96 5.19 -6.18 2.73
CA HIS A 96 4.05 -6.39 3.62
C HIS A 96 3.68 -7.87 3.67
N SER A 97 3.27 -8.36 4.85
CA SER A 97 2.96 -9.77 5.09
C SER A 97 1.93 -10.34 4.10
N GLN A 98 0.90 -9.55 3.77
CA GLN A 98 -0.11 -9.90 2.77
C GLN A 98 0.48 -10.07 1.37
N ALA A 99 1.40 -9.19 0.95
CA ALA A 99 2.02 -9.28 -0.37
C ALA A 99 2.96 -10.50 -0.45
N LEU A 100 3.71 -10.80 0.60
CA LEU A 100 4.49 -12.04 0.71
C LEU A 100 3.60 -13.27 0.60
N ALA A 101 2.48 -13.30 1.32
CA ALA A 101 1.53 -14.42 1.28
C ALA A 101 0.93 -14.61 -0.12
N GLN A 102 0.56 -13.53 -0.80
CA GLN A 102 0.01 -13.57 -2.17
C GLN A 102 1.02 -14.03 -3.21
N CYS A 103 2.31 -13.79 -2.98
CA CYS A 103 3.40 -14.19 -3.89
C CYS A 103 4.10 -15.51 -3.49
N ARG A 104 3.65 -16.17 -2.42
CA ARG A 104 4.33 -17.33 -1.86
C ARG A 104 4.57 -18.46 -2.87
N ALA A 105 3.56 -18.79 -3.67
CA ALA A 105 3.69 -19.87 -4.66
C ALA A 105 4.78 -19.60 -5.71
N PHE A 106 5.00 -18.33 -6.07
CA PHE A 106 6.08 -17.94 -6.97
C PHE A 106 7.44 -18.02 -6.26
N LEU A 107 7.53 -17.50 -5.03
CA LEU A 107 8.75 -17.51 -4.24
C LEU A 107 9.22 -18.94 -3.91
N ASP A 108 8.31 -19.83 -3.53
CA ASP A 108 8.63 -21.24 -3.21
C ASP A 108 9.20 -22.00 -4.42
N VAL A 109 8.90 -21.56 -5.66
CA VAL A 109 9.37 -22.21 -6.90
C VAL A 109 10.67 -21.58 -7.41
N GLU A 110 10.71 -20.25 -7.53
CA GLU A 110 11.83 -19.54 -8.17
C GLU A 110 12.96 -19.21 -7.17
N TYR A 111 12.64 -19.07 -5.88
CA TYR A 111 13.54 -18.62 -4.83
C TYR A 111 13.36 -19.44 -3.53
N PRO A 112 13.48 -20.78 -3.55
CA PRO A 112 13.14 -21.64 -2.42
C PRO A 112 13.98 -21.40 -1.15
N ASP A 113 15.18 -20.84 -1.31
CA ASP A 113 16.15 -20.66 -0.24
C ASP A 113 16.20 -19.23 0.32
N VAL A 114 15.41 -18.29 -0.23
CA VAL A 114 15.43 -16.89 0.24
C VAL A 114 14.62 -16.73 1.52
N GLY A 115 15.15 -15.95 2.46
CA GLY A 115 14.43 -15.50 3.64
C GLY A 115 13.29 -14.55 3.26
N LEU A 116 12.18 -14.63 3.99
CA LEU A 116 11.05 -13.71 3.83
C LEU A 116 10.96 -12.78 5.05
N GLU A 117 10.98 -11.47 4.81
CA GLU A 117 10.93 -10.47 5.87
C GLU A 117 9.69 -9.58 5.77
N ALA A 118 8.79 -9.70 6.75
CA ALA A 118 7.61 -8.86 6.83
C ALA A 118 7.98 -7.45 7.32
N VAL A 119 7.55 -6.43 6.58
CA VAL A 119 7.71 -5.02 6.92
C VAL A 119 6.36 -4.28 6.88
N ALA A 120 6.34 -3.04 7.37
CA ALA A 120 5.10 -2.27 7.56
C ALA A 120 4.34 -1.96 6.26
N SER A 121 4.99 -1.94 5.10
CA SER A 121 4.32 -1.72 3.81
C SER A 121 5.17 -2.27 2.65
N THR A 122 4.55 -2.47 1.48
CA THR A 122 5.28 -2.85 0.26
C THR A 122 6.35 -1.82 -0.10
N ALA A 123 6.02 -0.53 0.05
CA ALA A 123 6.95 0.58 -0.19
C ALA A 123 8.15 0.57 0.77
N ARG A 124 7.93 0.25 2.05
CA ARG A 124 9.03 0.09 3.02
C ARG A 124 9.97 -1.05 2.63
N GLY A 125 9.44 -2.11 2.00
CA GLY A 125 10.26 -3.19 1.42
C GLY A 125 11.20 -2.66 0.35
N VAL A 126 10.69 -1.83 -0.57
CA VAL A 126 11.49 -1.21 -1.63
C VAL A 126 12.56 -0.28 -1.07
N GLU A 127 12.23 0.54 -0.07
CA GLU A 127 13.22 1.41 0.58
C GLU A 127 14.39 0.61 1.13
N ARG A 128 14.14 -0.51 1.80
CA ARG A 128 15.21 -1.38 2.30
C ARG A 128 16.00 -2.06 1.18
N ALA A 129 15.32 -2.59 0.16
CA ALA A 129 15.98 -3.19 -1.00
C ALA A 129 16.83 -2.18 -1.82
N ARG A 130 16.55 -0.87 -1.70
CA ARG A 130 17.39 0.19 -2.29
C ARG A 130 18.66 0.47 -1.47
N GLU A 131 18.66 0.15 -0.18
CA GLU A 131 19.77 0.38 0.74
C GLU A 131 20.67 -0.86 0.89
N ASP A 132 20.11 -2.06 0.70
CA ASP A 132 20.81 -3.34 0.83
C ASP A 132 20.72 -4.16 -0.47
N PRO A 133 21.84 -4.41 -1.18
CA PRO A 133 21.84 -5.19 -2.41
C PRO A 133 21.51 -6.67 -2.21
N ASN A 134 21.64 -7.21 -0.98
CA ASN A 134 21.26 -8.60 -0.67
C ASN A 134 19.74 -8.75 -0.43
N MET A 135 18.99 -7.66 -0.53
CA MET A 135 17.55 -7.63 -0.32
C MET A 135 16.82 -7.31 -1.61
N ALA A 136 15.82 -8.13 -1.91
CA ALA A 136 14.77 -7.82 -2.87
C ALA A 136 13.50 -7.39 -2.15
N ALA A 137 12.57 -6.79 -2.89
CA ALA A 137 11.28 -6.38 -2.38
C ALA A 137 10.15 -6.83 -3.29
N ILE A 138 9.02 -7.21 -2.68
CA ILE A 138 7.77 -7.35 -3.43
C ILE A 138 6.97 -6.06 -3.27
N ALA A 139 6.67 -5.39 -4.38
CA ALA A 139 5.89 -4.16 -4.34
C ALA A 139 5.15 -3.92 -5.65
N HIS A 140 4.48 -2.77 -5.73
CA HIS A 140 3.98 -2.31 -7.01
C HIS A 140 5.18 -2.02 -7.96
N PRO A 141 5.14 -2.42 -9.25
CA PRO A 141 6.13 -2.07 -10.29
C PRO A 141 6.35 -0.57 -10.56
#